data_AF-A0A519IIL3-F1
#
_entry.id   AF-A0A519IIL3-F1
#
_cell.length_a   1.000
_cell.length_b   1.000
_cell.length_c   1.000
_cell.angle_alpha   90.00
_cell.angle_beta   90.00
_cell.angle_gamma   90.00
#
_symmetry.space_group_name_H-M   'P 1'
#
loop_
_entity.id
_entity.type
_entity.pdbx_description
1 polymer ?
#
loop_
_entity_poly.entity_id
_entity_poly.type
_entity_poly.pdbx_seq_one_letter_code
_entity_poly.pdbx_strand_id
1 'polypeptide(L)'
;MSPRCRARPQLHAMTRRILELLLPLCVTMASAAPYRAPVQITQPAPFLALEASAETWRHGASADLQDWQLLDAQGRSVPFARLPDGWLEVPERELKLFALPPAPAPASAPRQRLPAGWLLDLGDPDRWPVEPQQLRLRWPADAATFQAGYRLETSRDLQNWQWLGTGQLLGLRTQDGAALSQPLIHLPMRPQRYLRLVWDDASRAVQPEGASLLAQPAGASPQQVTRTAPLPTLDAQGGWVVALGGPQPVLSVALTGTQGTWVLPVQVQTRAGPTSPWQTVARSVFYRVDRGDKPADLAPALPLALGVGELRLLPPHGTALPAADSLRLNWAVRATRVVWAAQGEPPFSLQVGAKAPGAGPRPLAEVVPDWTREQQRLGASALGSFSPVATAPQPSVAPRRAILWSVLGLGVILLAAAVWRLWRQAPDAST
;
A
#
# COMPACT_ATOMS: atom_id res chain seq x y z
N MET A 1 83.03 -39.97 -29.72
CA MET A 1 81.96 -40.52 -28.85
C MET A 1 80.83 -39.49 -28.77
N SER A 2 79.70 -39.74 -29.44
CA SER A 2 78.41 -39.15 -29.07
C SER A 2 77.88 -39.87 -27.80
N PRO A 3 76.85 -39.42 -27.04
CA PRO A 3 75.78 -38.47 -27.41
C PRO A 3 75.16 -37.59 -26.26
N ARG A 4 74.05 -36.89 -26.59
CA ARG A 4 72.95 -36.35 -25.72
C ARG A 4 73.28 -35.09 -24.88
N CYS A 5 72.39 -34.11 -24.64
CA CYS A 5 70.95 -34.00 -24.81
C CYS A 5 70.52 -32.51 -24.86
N ARG A 6 69.36 -32.23 -25.48
CA ARG A 6 68.70 -30.92 -25.62
C ARG A 6 68.18 -30.34 -24.29
N ALA A 7 68.09 -29.01 -24.18
CA ALA A 7 66.89 -28.33 -23.70
C ALA A 7 66.81 -26.89 -24.26
N ARG A 8 65.67 -26.59 -24.91
CA ARG A 8 65.27 -25.27 -25.46
C ARG A 8 64.45 -24.49 -24.40
N PRO A 9 64.32 -23.16 -24.55
CA PRO A 9 63.72 -22.27 -23.55
C PRO A 9 62.19 -22.31 -23.58
N GLN A 10 61.58 -22.26 -22.39
CA GLN A 10 60.12 -22.19 -22.17
C GLN A 10 59.66 -20.72 -22.23
N LEU A 11 59.26 -20.24 -23.41
CA LEU A 11 58.38 -19.08 -23.57
C LEU A 11 56.95 -19.60 -23.75
N HIS A 12 56.22 -19.83 -22.65
CA HIS A 12 54.78 -20.10 -22.62
C HIS A 12 54.16 -19.35 -21.43
N ALA A 13 54.16 -18.02 -21.51
CA ALA A 13 53.56 -17.16 -20.51
C ALA A 13 52.78 -16.01 -21.16
N MET A 14 51.92 -16.29 -22.15
CA MET A 14 51.02 -15.25 -22.68
C MET A 14 49.82 -15.77 -23.49
N THR A 15 49.08 -16.80 -23.04
CA THR A 15 47.79 -17.14 -23.69
C THR A 15 46.94 -18.11 -22.86
N ARG A 16 46.46 -17.72 -21.69
CA ARG A 16 45.39 -18.46 -20.95
C ARG A 16 44.87 -17.64 -19.77
N ARG A 17 44.17 -16.53 -20.00
CA ARG A 17 43.38 -15.84 -18.94
C ARG A 17 42.26 -14.93 -19.45
N ILE A 18 41.75 -15.19 -20.65
CA ILE A 18 40.60 -14.46 -21.21
C ILE A 18 39.69 -15.47 -21.92
N LEU A 19 39.06 -16.38 -21.18
CA LEU A 19 37.91 -17.15 -21.72
C LEU A 19 37.06 -17.85 -20.64
N GLU A 20 36.84 -17.25 -19.48
CA GLU A 20 35.81 -17.74 -18.55
C GLU A 20 35.24 -16.56 -17.77
N LEU A 21 34.35 -15.77 -18.38
CA LEU A 21 33.51 -14.80 -17.65
C LEU A 21 32.37 -14.25 -18.54
N LEU A 22 31.60 -15.14 -19.18
CA LEU A 22 30.31 -14.78 -19.77
C LEU A 22 29.33 -15.95 -19.62
N LEU A 23 29.04 -16.30 -18.36
CA LEU A 23 27.78 -16.98 -18.01
C LEU A 23 26.72 -15.88 -17.84
N PRO A 24 25.70 -15.78 -18.70
CA PRO A 24 24.54 -15.00 -18.33
C PRO A 24 23.84 -15.77 -17.20
N LEU A 25 23.84 -15.20 -16.00
CA LEU A 25 22.91 -15.62 -14.95
C LEU A 25 21.49 -15.33 -15.48
N CYS A 26 20.88 -16.31 -16.14
CA CYS A 26 19.44 -16.33 -16.32
C CYS A 26 18.85 -16.61 -14.94
N VAL A 27 18.60 -15.54 -14.18
CA VAL A 27 17.64 -15.59 -13.07
C VAL A 27 16.28 -15.80 -13.73
N THR A 28 15.87 -17.05 -13.85
CA THR A 28 14.46 -17.37 -14.04
C THR A 28 13.74 -16.90 -12.79
N MET A 29 13.17 -15.70 -12.83
CA MET A 29 12.12 -15.35 -11.88
C MET A 29 11.02 -16.38 -12.07
N ALA A 30 10.91 -17.32 -11.13
CA ALA A 30 9.81 -18.24 -11.09
C ALA A 30 8.53 -17.40 -10.98
N SER A 31 7.82 -17.23 -12.09
CA SER A 31 6.46 -16.70 -12.06
C SER A 31 5.68 -17.61 -11.12
N ALA A 32 5.06 -17.05 -10.08
CA ALA A 32 4.16 -17.82 -9.25
C ALA A 32 3.13 -18.53 -10.15
N ALA A 33 2.84 -19.80 -9.85
CA ALA A 33 1.87 -20.55 -10.63
C ALA A 33 0.49 -19.88 -10.49
N PRO A 34 -0.26 -19.69 -11.59
CA PRO A 34 -1.59 -19.12 -11.52
C PRO A 34 -2.51 -20.03 -10.70
N TYR A 35 -3.48 -19.42 -10.02
CA TYR A 35 -4.54 -20.12 -9.32
C TYR A 35 -5.87 -19.85 -9.99
N ARG A 36 -6.78 -20.82 -9.97
CA ARG A 36 -8.11 -20.72 -10.59
C ARG A 36 -9.19 -21.13 -9.61
N ALA A 37 -10.30 -20.39 -9.60
CA ALA A 37 -11.52 -20.73 -8.88
C ALA A 37 -12.72 -20.75 -9.83
N PRO A 38 -13.65 -21.70 -9.69
CA PRO A 38 -14.91 -21.67 -10.45
C PRO A 38 -15.77 -20.49 -9.99
N VAL A 39 -16.50 -19.88 -10.93
CA VAL A 39 -17.48 -18.82 -10.68
C VAL A 39 -18.87 -19.45 -10.66
N GLN A 40 -19.56 -19.32 -9.54
CA GLN A 40 -20.91 -19.82 -9.32
C GLN A 40 -21.89 -18.67 -9.45
N ILE A 41 -22.82 -18.74 -10.40
CA ILE A 41 -23.87 -17.74 -10.58
C ILE A 41 -24.95 -17.98 -9.54
N THR A 42 -25.09 -17.06 -8.59
CA THR A 42 -26.08 -17.17 -7.49
C THR A 42 -27.38 -16.45 -7.81
N GLN A 43 -27.30 -15.37 -8.59
CA GLN A 43 -28.47 -14.65 -9.11
C GLN A 43 -28.23 -14.35 -10.59
N PRO A 44 -28.93 -15.02 -11.52
CA PRO A 44 -28.70 -14.84 -12.95
C PRO A 44 -29.18 -13.47 -13.46
N ALA A 45 -28.39 -12.84 -14.33
CA ALA A 45 -28.71 -11.61 -15.04
C ALA A 45 -27.77 -11.45 -16.24
N PRO A 46 -28.03 -10.51 -17.19
CA PRO A 46 -27.12 -10.23 -18.31
C PRO A 46 -25.73 -9.76 -17.85
N PHE A 47 -25.68 -8.99 -16.77
CA PHE A 47 -24.46 -8.53 -16.13
C PHE A 47 -24.37 -9.10 -14.73
N LEU A 48 -23.22 -9.67 -14.39
CA LEU A 48 -22.99 -10.34 -13.12
C LEU A 48 -21.90 -9.62 -12.34
N ALA A 49 -22.19 -9.34 -11.07
CA ALA A 49 -21.21 -8.82 -10.13
C ALA A 49 -20.52 -9.97 -9.39
N LEU A 50 -19.22 -9.81 -9.15
CA LEU A 50 -18.38 -10.73 -8.38
C LEU A 50 -17.58 -9.93 -7.36
N GLU A 51 -17.62 -10.34 -6.10
CA GLU A 51 -16.81 -9.74 -5.04
C GLU A 51 -15.47 -10.48 -4.87
N ALA A 52 -14.39 -9.72 -4.76
CA ALA A 52 -13.05 -10.23 -4.47
C ALA A 52 -13.00 -10.82 -3.05
N SER A 53 -12.68 -12.11 -2.93
CA SER A 53 -12.50 -12.75 -1.63
C SER A 53 -11.09 -12.53 -1.08
N ALA A 54 -10.88 -12.82 0.20
CA ALA A 54 -9.54 -12.81 0.80
C ALA A 54 -8.57 -13.78 0.10
N GLU A 55 -9.08 -14.90 -0.42
CA GLU A 55 -8.27 -15.88 -1.16
C GLU A 55 -7.88 -15.35 -2.55
N THR A 56 -8.76 -14.61 -3.22
CA THR A 56 -8.45 -13.99 -4.51
C THR A 56 -7.21 -13.11 -4.41
N TRP A 57 -7.13 -12.31 -3.34
CA TRP A 57 -5.96 -11.48 -3.08
C TRP A 57 -4.72 -12.28 -2.71
N ARG A 58 -4.86 -13.36 -1.94
CA ARG A 58 -3.73 -14.22 -1.52
C ARG A 58 -2.97 -14.79 -2.71
N HIS A 59 -3.68 -15.10 -3.80
CA HIS A 59 -3.10 -15.63 -5.03
C HIS A 59 -2.87 -14.56 -6.11
N GLY A 60 -3.37 -13.34 -5.91
CA GLY A 60 -3.19 -12.22 -6.81
C GLY A 60 -1.79 -11.62 -6.73
N ALA A 61 -1.31 -11.11 -7.86
CA ALA A 61 -0.01 -10.46 -7.99
C ALA A 61 -0.08 -8.93 -7.84
N SER A 62 -1.26 -8.31 -8.00
CA SER A 62 -1.39 -6.86 -7.89
C SER A 62 -2.78 -6.38 -7.46
N ALA A 63 -2.84 -5.23 -6.78
CA ALA A 63 -4.06 -4.55 -6.35
C ALA A 63 -4.85 -3.92 -7.51
N ASP A 64 -4.21 -3.74 -8.67
CA ASP A 64 -4.82 -3.18 -9.89
C ASP A 64 -5.63 -4.22 -10.69
N LEU A 65 -5.60 -5.50 -10.29
CA LEU A 65 -6.26 -6.65 -10.92
C LEU A 65 -5.68 -7.03 -12.30
N GLN A 66 -4.49 -6.52 -12.67
CA GLN A 66 -3.90 -6.76 -14.00
C GLN A 66 -3.48 -8.21 -14.26
N ASP A 67 -3.41 -9.03 -13.21
CA ASP A 67 -3.13 -10.46 -13.27
C ASP A 67 -4.40 -11.33 -13.23
N TRP A 68 -5.58 -10.71 -13.24
CA TRP A 68 -6.86 -11.41 -13.18
C TRP A 68 -7.40 -11.68 -14.58
N GLN A 69 -7.95 -12.87 -14.77
CA GLN A 69 -8.60 -13.30 -16.00
C GLN A 69 -9.89 -14.04 -15.67
N LEU A 70 -11.00 -13.54 -16.17
CA LEU A 70 -12.24 -14.28 -16.19
C LEU A 70 -12.27 -15.12 -17.47
N LEU A 71 -12.60 -16.40 -17.34
CA LEU A 71 -12.55 -17.39 -18.42
C LEU A 71 -13.88 -18.11 -18.56
N ASP A 72 -14.29 -18.41 -19.79
CA ASP A 72 -15.40 -19.32 -20.09
C ASP A 72 -14.95 -20.79 -20.06
N ALA A 73 -15.85 -21.72 -20.35
CA ALA A 73 -15.59 -23.15 -20.37
C ALA A 73 -14.51 -23.57 -21.39
N GLN A 74 -14.34 -22.80 -22.47
CA GLN A 74 -13.32 -23.03 -23.50
C GLN A 74 -11.97 -22.37 -23.14
N GLY A 75 -11.87 -21.70 -21.99
CA GLY A 75 -10.67 -20.96 -21.59
C GLY A 75 -10.48 -19.65 -22.35
N ARG A 76 -11.52 -19.13 -23.01
CA ARG A 76 -11.48 -17.81 -23.65
C ARG A 76 -11.69 -16.73 -22.59
N SER A 77 -10.97 -15.63 -22.75
CA SER A 77 -11.10 -14.49 -21.84
C SER A 77 -12.44 -13.79 -22.01
N VAL A 78 -13.14 -13.61 -20.89
CA VAL A 78 -14.36 -12.82 -20.79
C VAL A 78 -13.99 -11.45 -20.22
N PRO A 79 -14.25 -10.34 -20.94
CA PRO A 79 -14.01 -9.00 -20.43
C PRO A 79 -14.77 -8.74 -19.13
N PHE A 80 -14.07 -8.18 -18.16
CA PHE A 80 -14.65 -7.69 -16.92
C PHE A 80 -14.16 -6.26 -16.66
N ALA A 81 -14.95 -5.50 -15.91
CA ALA A 81 -14.61 -4.17 -15.45
C ALA A 81 -14.61 -4.13 -13.93
N ARG A 82 -13.78 -3.27 -13.35
CA ARG A 82 -13.90 -2.94 -11.92
C ARG A 82 -15.16 -2.11 -11.74
N LEU A 83 -16.01 -2.50 -10.79
CA LEU A 83 -17.14 -1.67 -10.42
C LEU A 83 -16.63 -0.40 -9.75
N PRO A 84 -17.11 0.79 -10.15
CA PRO A 84 -16.77 2.01 -9.46
C PRO A 84 -17.34 1.93 -8.06
N ASP A 85 -16.48 2.07 -7.06
CA ASP A 85 -16.94 2.41 -5.74
C ASP A 85 -17.45 3.86 -5.79
N GLY A 86 -18.43 4.18 -4.94
CA GLY A 86 -18.73 5.58 -4.67
C GLY A 86 -17.47 6.27 -4.13
N TRP A 87 -16.80 6.98 -5.03
CA TRP A 87 -15.70 7.95 -4.86
C TRP A 87 -14.58 7.57 -3.89
N LEU A 88 -13.39 7.32 -4.46
CA LEU A 88 -12.16 6.91 -3.77
C LEU A 88 -11.46 8.04 -3.03
N GLU A 89 -11.70 9.28 -3.44
CA GLU A 89 -11.13 10.42 -2.75
C GLU A 89 -11.90 10.63 -1.46
N VAL A 90 -11.20 10.63 -0.34
CA VAL A 90 -11.71 11.24 0.89
C VAL A 90 -11.67 12.73 0.61
N PRO A 91 -12.80 13.39 0.27
CA PRO A 91 -12.78 14.82 0.01
C PRO A 91 -12.18 15.52 1.21
N GLU A 92 -11.09 16.22 0.94
CA GLU A 92 -10.43 17.07 1.89
C GLU A 92 -10.91 18.50 1.64
N ARG A 93 -11.60 19.07 2.62
CA ARG A 93 -12.06 20.45 2.56
C ARG A 93 -11.30 21.28 3.57
N GLU A 94 -10.57 22.28 3.09
CA GLU A 94 -9.90 23.23 3.97
C GLU A 94 -10.91 24.03 4.80
N LEU A 95 -10.60 24.19 6.08
CA LEU A 95 -11.41 24.92 7.05
C LEU A 95 -10.68 26.15 7.53
N LYS A 96 -11.44 27.21 7.82
CA LYS A 96 -10.91 28.38 8.53
C LYS A 96 -10.80 28.08 10.02
N LEU A 97 -9.65 28.44 10.59
CA LEU A 97 -9.36 28.35 12.01
C LEU A 97 -9.56 29.71 12.68
N PHE A 98 -10.35 29.74 13.75
CA PHE A 98 -10.53 30.93 14.58
C PHE A 98 -10.00 30.66 15.99
N ALA A 99 -9.02 31.44 16.45
CA ALA A 99 -8.43 31.25 17.77
C ALA A 99 -9.46 31.56 18.88
N LEU A 100 -9.54 30.67 19.88
CA LEU A 100 -10.32 30.92 21.09
C LEU A 100 -9.56 31.84 22.04
N PRO A 101 -10.26 32.66 22.84
CA PRO A 101 -9.62 33.48 23.85
C PRO A 101 -8.84 32.59 24.84
N PRO A 102 -7.68 33.04 25.34
CA PRO A 102 -6.93 32.31 26.35
C PRO A 102 -7.76 32.12 27.62
N ALA A 103 -7.48 31.07 28.38
CA ALA A 103 -8.14 30.82 29.64
C ALA A 103 -8.02 32.03 30.59
N PRO A 104 -9.05 32.33 31.41
CA PRO A 104 -8.98 33.40 32.40
C PRO A 104 -7.76 33.21 33.30
N ALA A 105 -6.96 34.26 33.48
CA ALA A 105 -5.75 34.22 34.29
C ALA A 105 -5.66 35.49 35.14
N PRO A 106 -4.97 35.44 36.31
CA PRO A 106 -4.75 36.62 37.15
C PRO A 106 -4.04 37.74 36.38
N ALA A 107 -4.23 38.99 36.81
CA ALA A 107 -3.71 40.18 36.14
C ALA A 107 -2.17 40.24 36.03
N SER A 108 -1.46 39.42 36.80
CA SER A 108 0.00 39.27 36.77
C SER A 108 0.51 38.32 35.68
N ALA A 109 -0.38 37.61 34.96
CA ALA A 109 0.01 36.70 33.90
C ALA A 109 0.56 37.46 32.67
N PRO A 110 1.50 36.85 31.92
CA PRO A 110 2.09 37.46 30.72
C PRO A 110 1.01 37.85 29.69
N ARG A 111 1.23 38.96 28.99
CA ARG A 111 0.24 39.55 28.06
C ARG A 111 0.04 38.73 26.78
N GLN A 112 1.07 38.03 26.31
CA GLN A 112 0.97 37.07 25.21
C GLN A 112 0.62 35.70 25.78
N ARG A 113 -0.66 35.32 25.66
CA ARG A 113 -1.14 34.00 26.07
C ARG A 113 -1.51 33.20 24.83
N LEU A 114 -1.15 31.92 24.86
CA LEU A 114 -1.52 30.97 23.81
C LEU A 114 -3.05 30.81 23.78
N PRO A 115 -3.66 30.68 22.58
CA PRO A 115 -5.09 30.40 22.46
C PRO A 115 -5.48 29.18 23.30
N ALA A 116 -6.64 29.22 23.97
CA ALA A 116 -7.16 28.06 24.70
C ALA A 116 -7.57 26.93 23.75
N GLY A 117 -7.66 27.20 22.45
CA GLY A 117 -8.08 26.26 21.43
C GLY A 117 -8.50 26.97 20.15
N TRP A 118 -9.30 26.29 19.35
CA TRP A 118 -9.69 26.71 18.01
C TRP A 118 -11.16 26.42 17.72
N LEU A 119 -11.81 27.33 17.02
CA LEU A 119 -13.16 27.20 16.47
C LEU A 119 -13.08 26.98 14.96
N LEU A 120 -13.92 26.08 14.45
CA LEU A 120 -14.05 25.73 13.05
C LEU A 120 -15.54 25.79 12.65
N ASP A 121 -15.83 26.44 11.51
CA ASP A 121 -17.16 26.38 10.87
C ASP A 121 -17.14 25.31 9.78
N LEU A 122 -17.89 24.24 9.99
CA LEU A 122 -18.07 23.15 9.05
C LEU A 122 -19.15 23.48 7.99
N GLY A 123 -19.85 24.60 8.11
CA GLY A 123 -20.99 24.95 7.27
C GLY A 123 -22.25 24.16 7.65
N ASP A 124 -23.33 24.38 6.90
CA ASP A 124 -24.64 23.80 7.16
C ASP A 124 -24.65 22.26 6.98
N PRO A 125 -24.95 21.47 8.03
CA PRO A 125 -24.98 20.02 7.98
C PRO A 125 -25.94 19.42 6.94
N ASP A 126 -27.00 20.13 6.57
CA ASP A 126 -27.98 19.65 5.59
C ASP A 126 -27.51 19.82 4.15
N ARG A 127 -26.43 20.59 3.95
CA ARG A 127 -25.82 20.87 2.64
C ARG A 127 -24.46 20.22 2.47
N TRP A 128 -24.03 19.40 3.42
CA TRP A 128 -22.75 18.71 3.31
C TRP A 128 -22.82 17.68 2.17
N PRO A 129 -21.97 17.80 1.14
CA PRO A 129 -21.92 16.78 0.08
C PRO A 129 -21.36 15.46 0.62
N VAL A 130 -20.65 15.51 1.74
CA VAL A 130 -19.90 14.43 2.38
C VAL A 130 -19.98 14.57 3.91
N GLU A 131 -20.10 13.44 4.60
CA GLU A 131 -20.16 13.35 6.06
C GLU A 131 -18.77 13.51 6.70
N PRO A 132 -18.59 14.47 7.63
CA PRO A 132 -17.34 14.67 8.38
C PRO A 132 -16.94 13.42 9.17
N GLN A 133 -15.67 12.98 9.06
CA GLN A 133 -15.19 11.77 9.75
C GLN A 133 -13.91 12.00 10.56
N GLN A 134 -12.99 12.79 10.01
CA GLN A 134 -11.77 13.18 10.70
C GLN A 134 -11.44 14.64 10.42
N LEU A 135 -10.74 15.28 11.35
CA LEU A 135 -10.12 16.57 11.15
C LEU A 135 -8.61 16.38 11.10
N ARG A 136 -7.95 16.92 10.07
CA ARG A 136 -6.49 16.97 9.97
C ARG A 136 -6.03 18.37 10.34
N LEU A 137 -5.21 18.49 11.37
CA LEU A 137 -4.51 19.74 11.65
C LEU A 137 -3.15 19.75 10.97
N ARG A 138 -2.74 20.91 10.48
CA ARG A 138 -1.40 21.17 9.97
C ARG A 138 -0.73 22.20 10.85
N TRP A 139 0.54 21.99 11.11
CA TRP A 139 1.38 22.85 11.94
C TRP A 139 2.78 22.94 11.33
N PRO A 140 3.61 23.91 11.77
CA PRO A 140 4.91 24.15 11.18
C PRO A 140 5.79 22.88 11.20
N ALA A 141 6.52 22.61 10.10
CA ALA A 141 7.36 21.42 10.01
C ALA A 141 8.53 21.43 10.99
N ASP A 142 8.91 22.60 11.49
CA ASP A 142 9.94 22.86 12.51
C ASP A 142 9.38 22.91 13.93
N ALA A 143 8.08 22.64 14.13
CA ALA A 143 7.46 22.60 15.45
C ALA A 143 8.28 21.72 16.42
N ALA A 144 8.43 22.22 17.66
CA ALA A 144 9.06 21.50 18.75
C ALA A 144 8.26 20.24 19.09
N THR A 145 8.90 19.27 19.74
CA THR A 145 8.21 18.07 20.21
C THR A 145 7.12 18.44 21.20
N PHE A 146 5.90 17.95 20.98
CA PHE A 146 4.76 18.23 21.84
C PHE A 146 3.83 17.02 21.99
N GLN A 147 3.12 17.00 23.11
CA GLN A 147 2.00 16.10 23.37
C GLN A 147 0.89 16.91 24.03
N ALA A 148 -0.20 17.10 23.30
CA ALA A 148 -1.30 17.97 23.68
C ALA A 148 -2.61 17.20 23.77
N GLY A 149 -3.17 17.12 24.97
CA GLY A 149 -4.54 16.65 25.17
C GLY A 149 -5.53 17.68 24.68
N TYR A 150 -6.63 17.22 24.09
CA TYR A 150 -7.72 18.07 23.66
C TYR A 150 -9.07 17.46 23.97
N ARG A 151 -10.06 18.35 24.00
CA ARG A 151 -11.48 18.03 23.96
C ARG A 151 -12.14 18.68 22.76
N LEU A 152 -13.10 17.98 22.18
CA LEU A 152 -13.95 18.46 21.12
C LEU A 152 -15.35 18.74 21.65
N GLU A 153 -15.89 19.87 21.21
CA GLU A 153 -17.27 20.27 21.46
C GLU A 153 -17.90 20.69 20.13
N THR A 154 -19.20 20.52 19.99
CA THR A 154 -19.92 20.90 18.77
C THR A 154 -21.18 21.69 19.09
N SER A 155 -21.58 22.58 18.17
CA SER A 155 -22.73 23.46 18.35
C SER A 155 -23.38 23.83 17.01
N ARG A 156 -24.68 24.12 17.01
CA ARG A 156 -25.43 24.66 15.86
C ARG A 156 -25.41 26.19 15.82
N ASP A 157 -25.28 26.84 16.98
CA ASP A 157 -25.59 28.27 17.17
C ASP A 157 -24.48 29.05 17.91
N LEU A 158 -23.34 28.41 18.22
CA LEU A 158 -22.22 28.93 19.01
C LEU A 158 -22.53 29.20 20.49
N GLN A 159 -23.76 28.91 20.94
CA GLN A 159 -24.22 29.18 22.31
C GLN A 159 -24.35 27.86 23.08
N ASN A 160 -25.00 26.87 22.47
CA ASN A 160 -25.26 25.57 23.07
C ASN A 160 -24.19 24.56 22.62
N TRP A 161 -23.19 24.35 23.46
CA TRP A 161 -22.07 23.44 23.20
C TRP A 161 -22.33 22.05 23.77
N GLN A 162 -22.14 21.03 22.93
CA GLN A 162 -22.25 19.62 23.31
C GLN A 162 -20.88 18.97 23.25
N TRP A 163 -20.59 18.10 24.22
CA TRP A 163 -19.36 17.30 24.19
C TRP A 163 -19.40 16.34 23.00
N LEU A 164 -18.30 16.32 22.23
CA LEU A 164 -18.15 15.44 21.07
C LEU A 164 -17.11 14.34 21.33
N GLY A 165 -16.00 14.66 22.00
CA GLY A 165 -14.92 13.69 22.18
C GLY A 165 -13.69 14.26 22.88
N THR A 166 -12.69 13.40 23.08
CA THR A 166 -11.36 13.76 23.59
C THR A 166 -10.28 13.04 22.79
N GLY A 167 -9.04 13.49 22.92
CA GLY A 167 -7.90 12.79 22.33
C GLY A 167 -6.57 13.45 22.63
N GLN A 168 -5.54 13.03 21.90
CA GLN A 168 -4.19 13.58 22.00
C GLN A 168 -3.67 13.90 20.59
N LEU A 169 -2.95 15.01 20.48
CA LEU A 169 -2.11 15.30 19.31
C LEU A 169 -0.66 15.19 19.72
N LEU A 170 0.14 14.58 18.85
CA LEU A 170 1.56 14.38 19.09
C LEU A 170 2.34 14.81 17.88
N GLY A 171 3.37 15.62 18.11
CA GLY A 171 4.44 15.89 17.17
C GLY A 171 5.74 15.47 17.83
N LEU A 172 6.38 14.42 17.32
CA LEU A 172 7.63 13.86 17.81
C LEU A 172 8.70 13.96 16.72
N ARG A 173 9.96 13.80 17.13
CA ARG A 173 11.09 13.66 16.22
C ARG A 173 11.89 12.42 16.56
N THR A 174 12.40 11.75 15.53
CA THR A 174 13.42 10.72 15.69
C THR A 174 14.79 11.34 16.03
N GLN A 175 15.76 10.50 16.40
CA GLN A 175 17.13 10.95 16.66
C GLN A 175 17.80 11.56 15.43
N ASP A 176 17.48 11.08 14.22
CA ASP A 176 17.89 11.64 12.93
C ASP A 176 17.07 12.87 12.50
N GLY A 177 16.19 13.38 13.37
CA GLY A 177 15.44 14.63 13.16
C GLY A 177 14.17 14.49 12.31
N ALA A 178 13.83 13.29 11.84
CA ALA A 178 12.64 13.04 11.05
C ALA A 178 11.36 13.22 11.88
N ALA A 179 10.39 13.97 11.34
CA ALA A 179 9.11 14.21 12.00
C ALA A 179 8.22 12.95 12.01
N LEU A 180 7.60 12.72 13.16
CA LEU A 180 6.59 11.71 13.42
C LEU A 180 5.39 12.40 14.05
N SER A 181 4.23 12.32 13.43
CA SER A 181 3.07 13.10 13.89
C SER A 181 1.79 12.29 13.84
N GLN A 182 0.89 12.58 14.77
CA GLN A 182 -0.52 12.20 14.72
C GLN A 182 -1.37 13.48 14.52
N PRO A 183 -1.54 13.96 13.27
CA PRO A 183 -2.26 15.20 12.98
C PRO A 183 -3.78 15.02 12.87
N LEU A 184 -4.25 13.77 12.91
CA LEU A 184 -5.65 13.44 12.72
C LEU A 184 -6.37 13.42 14.07
N ILE A 185 -7.60 13.90 14.02
CA ILE A 185 -8.57 13.95 15.09
C ILE A 185 -9.79 13.18 14.59
N HIS A 186 -10.23 12.18 15.35
CA HIS A 186 -11.42 11.42 15.01
C HIS A 186 -12.69 12.16 15.47
N LEU A 187 -13.71 12.18 14.62
CA LEU A 187 -15.04 12.66 14.96
C LEU A 187 -15.91 11.44 15.27
N PRO A 188 -16.14 11.11 16.55
CA PRO A 188 -16.78 9.85 16.93
C PRO A 188 -18.28 9.79 16.61
N MET A 189 -18.88 10.95 16.36
CA MET A 189 -20.27 11.08 15.92
C MET A 189 -20.39 12.28 14.98
N ARG A 190 -21.49 12.33 14.23
CA ARG A 190 -21.78 13.41 13.28
C ARG A 190 -21.74 14.77 14.01
N PRO A 191 -20.80 15.68 13.66
CA PRO A 191 -20.75 16.98 14.30
C PRO A 191 -21.92 17.86 13.84
N GLN A 192 -22.15 18.93 14.58
CA GLN A 192 -23.00 20.05 14.16
C GLN A 192 -22.20 21.05 13.32
N ARG A 193 -22.80 22.20 12.96
CA ARG A 193 -22.17 23.22 12.13
C ARG A 193 -20.82 23.70 12.66
N TYR A 194 -20.73 23.96 13.96
CA TYR A 194 -19.53 24.48 14.59
C TYR A 194 -18.83 23.40 15.40
N LEU A 195 -17.51 23.36 15.29
CA LEU A 195 -16.64 22.49 16.06
C LEU A 195 -15.64 23.35 16.82
N ARG A 196 -15.48 23.07 18.12
CA ARG A 196 -14.50 23.72 18.97
C ARG A 196 -13.54 22.67 19.50
N LEU A 197 -12.26 22.88 19.22
CA LEU A 197 -11.16 22.14 19.82
C LEU A 197 -10.64 22.98 20.99
N VAL A 198 -10.60 22.39 22.18
CA VAL A 198 -10.09 23.04 23.39
C VAL A 198 -8.90 22.25 23.90
N TRP A 199 -7.77 22.90 24.14
CA TRP A 199 -6.60 22.27 24.73
C TRP A 199 -6.82 22.00 26.21
N ASP A 200 -6.40 20.83 26.68
CA ASP A 200 -6.38 20.52 28.12
C ASP A 200 -5.33 21.41 28.83
N ASP A 201 -4.20 21.64 28.17
CA ASP A 201 -3.12 22.54 28.61
C ASP A 201 -2.55 23.29 27.40
N ALA A 202 -2.90 24.58 27.27
CA ALA A 202 -2.47 25.42 26.16
C ALA A 202 -0.94 25.62 26.10
N SER A 203 -0.20 25.42 27.21
CA SER A 203 1.26 25.54 27.23
C SER A 203 1.97 24.36 26.55
N ARG A 204 1.29 23.22 26.43
CA ARG A 204 1.78 22.01 25.73
C ARG A 204 1.25 21.89 24.31
N ALA A 205 0.39 22.81 23.89
CA ALA A 205 -0.31 22.76 22.62
C ALA A 205 0.54 23.29 21.46
N VAL A 206 0.29 22.73 20.27
CA VAL A 206 0.82 23.26 19.01
C VAL A 206 -0.07 24.38 18.49
N GLN A 207 0.54 25.34 17.77
CA GLN A 207 -0.21 26.33 16.99
C GLN A 207 -0.44 25.76 15.58
N PRO A 208 -1.65 25.30 15.23
CA PRO A 208 -1.96 24.90 13.86
C PRO A 208 -1.97 26.11 12.93
N GLU A 209 -1.43 25.91 11.72
CA GLU A 209 -1.46 26.87 10.62
C GLU A 209 -2.66 26.63 9.70
N GLY A 210 -3.23 25.42 9.75
CA GLY A 210 -4.37 25.06 8.92
C GLY A 210 -5.11 23.85 9.47
N ALA A 211 -6.35 23.70 9.02
CA ALA A 211 -7.17 22.54 9.32
C ALA A 211 -7.92 22.11 8.07
N SER A 212 -8.12 20.80 7.93
CA SER A 212 -8.85 20.25 6.80
C SER A 212 -9.72 19.11 7.26
N LEU A 213 -10.97 19.16 6.79
CA LEU A 213 -11.94 18.14 7.09
C LEU A 213 -11.76 16.99 6.10
N LEU A 214 -11.55 15.79 6.64
CA LEU A 214 -11.59 14.54 5.91
C LEU A 214 -12.98 13.95 6.07
N ALA A 215 -13.68 13.79 4.95
CA ALA A 215 -15.07 13.36 4.94
C ALA A 215 -15.29 12.11 4.09
N GLN A 216 -16.41 11.42 4.31
CA GLN A 216 -16.88 10.30 3.48
C GLN A 216 -18.15 10.71 2.73
N PRO A 217 -18.38 10.30 1.48
CA PRO A 217 -19.60 10.67 0.75
C PRO A 217 -20.88 10.29 1.51
N ALA A 218 -21.84 11.21 1.58
CA ALA A 218 -23.10 10.98 2.30
C ALA A 218 -23.87 9.81 1.66
N GLY A 219 -24.30 8.84 2.48
CA GLY A 219 -25.05 7.66 2.02
C GLY A 219 -24.23 6.56 1.35
N ALA A 220 -22.92 6.73 1.16
CA ALA A 220 -22.03 5.68 0.65
C ALA A 220 -20.99 5.33 1.71
N SER A 221 -21.30 4.33 2.55
CA SER A 221 -20.23 3.62 3.23
C SER A 221 -19.44 2.87 2.16
N PRO A 222 -18.15 3.16 1.91
CA PRO A 222 -17.35 2.26 1.09
C PRO A 222 -17.52 0.87 1.71
N GLN A 223 -17.91 -0.13 0.91
CA GLN A 223 -17.88 -1.50 1.40
C GLN A 223 -16.42 -1.80 1.75
N GLN A 224 -16.13 -1.73 3.03
CA GLN A 224 -14.81 -1.93 3.57
C GLN A 224 -14.88 -3.05 4.58
N VAL A 225 -13.87 -3.91 4.54
CA VAL A 225 -13.73 -5.01 5.47
C VAL A 225 -12.59 -4.64 6.39
N THR A 226 -12.88 -4.51 7.68
CA THR A 226 -11.82 -4.36 8.68
C THR A 226 -11.31 -5.74 9.04
N ARG A 227 -10.01 -5.94 8.92
CA ARG A 227 -9.32 -7.14 9.36
C ARG A 227 -8.45 -6.80 10.55
N THR A 228 -8.22 -7.79 11.40
CA THR A 228 -7.41 -7.65 12.61
C THR A 228 -6.48 -8.83 12.76
N ALA A 229 -5.24 -8.55 13.19
CA ALA A 229 -4.26 -9.57 13.52
C ALA A 229 -3.41 -9.09 14.71
N PRO A 230 -2.97 -10.00 15.61
CA PRO A 230 -1.94 -9.65 16.58
C PRO A 230 -0.65 -9.23 15.85
N LEU A 231 0.09 -8.29 16.44
CA LEU A 231 1.43 -8.01 15.94
C LEU A 231 2.32 -9.24 16.17
N PRO A 232 3.13 -9.64 15.17
CA PRO A 232 4.05 -10.77 15.31
C PRO A 232 5.21 -10.42 16.25
N THR A 233 6.18 -11.32 16.36
CA THR A 233 7.48 -10.97 16.94
C THR A 233 8.21 -9.95 16.06
N LEU A 234 9.09 -9.17 16.68
CA LEU A 234 9.94 -8.22 15.96
C LEU A 234 10.92 -8.98 15.05
N ASP A 235 11.19 -8.40 13.88
CA ASP A 235 12.29 -8.82 13.02
C ASP A 235 13.66 -8.43 13.59
N ALA A 236 14.72 -8.86 12.93
CA ALA A 236 16.10 -8.61 13.36
C ALA A 236 16.46 -7.12 13.44
N GLN A 237 15.71 -6.25 12.77
CA GLN A 237 15.91 -4.80 12.76
C GLN A 237 14.86 -4.08 13.64
N GLY A 238 14.11 -4.81 14.47
CA GLY A 238 13.19 -4.25 15.45
C GLY A 238 11.86 -3.76 14.89
N GLY A 239 11.43 -4.25 13.71
CA GLY A 239 10.12 -3.93 13.12
C GLY A 239 9.13 -5.09 13.18
N TRP A 240 7.83 -4.79 13.22
CA TRP A 240 6.77 -5.78 13.07
C TRP A 240 6.38 -5.93 11.60
N VAL A 241 6.57 -7.10 11.01
CA VAL A 241 6.23 -7.38 9.60
C VAL A 241 4.93 -8.18 9.53
N VAL A 242 3.86 -7.55 9.06
CA VAL A 242 2.53 -8.16 8.94
C VAL A 242 2.21 -8.45 7.47
N ALA A 243 1.94 -9.72 7.18
CA ALA A 243 1.43 -10.15 5.88
C ALA A 243 -0.09 -9.93 5.81
N LEU A 244 -0.56 -9.22 4.79
CA LEU A 244 -1.98 -8.88 4.60
C LEU A 244 -2.75 -9.94 3.79
N GLY A 245 -2.06 -10.99 3.33
CA GLY A 245 -2.63 -12.02 2.47
C GLY A 245 -2.77 -11.55 1.02
N GLY A 246 -1.69 -11.00 0.46
CA GLY A 246 -1.60 -10.52 -0.92
C GLY A 246 -1.93 -9.03 -1.10
N PRO A 247 -1.71 -8.48 -2.31
CA PRO A 247 -1.71 -7.05 -2.59
C PRO A 247 -3.13 -6.47 -2.58
N GLN A 248 -3.61 -6.15 -1.38
CA GLN A 248 -4.97 -5.64 -1.16
C GLN A 248 -5.00 -4.11 -1.20
N PRO A 249 -6.11 -3.50 -1.66
CA PRO A 249 -6.32 -2.05 -1.57
C PRO A 249 -6.61 -1.65 -0.12
N VAL A 250 -5.55 -1.42 0.65
CA VAL A 250 -5.63 -0.89 2.02
C VAL A 250 -6.14 0.54 1.95
N LEU A 251 -6.98 0.91 2.91
CA LEU A 251 -7.57 2.24 3.06
C LEU A 251 -7.06 2.95 4.31
N SER A 252 -6.92 2.21 5.40
CA SER A 252 -6.40 2.76 6.65
C SER A 252 -5.85 1.67 7.55
N VAL A 253 -4.96 2.07 8.45
CA VAL A 253 -4.39 1.20 9.48
C VAL A 253 -4.53 1.83 10.87
N ALA A 254 -4.80 1.02 11.88
CA ALA A 254 -4.88 1.43 13.27
C ALA A 254 -4.25 0.38 14.17
N LEU A 255 -3.61 0.81 15.27
CA LEU A 255 -3.17 -0.09 16.32
C LEU A 255 -4.12 0.00 17.50
N THR A 256 -4.56 -1.16 18.00
CA THR A 256 -5.29 -1.27 19.25
C THR A 256 -4.48 -2.05 20.26
N GLY A 257 -4.65 -1.72 21.55
CA GLY A 257 -4.01 -2.40 22.66
C GLY A 257 -5.03 -2.81 23.71
N THR A 258 -4.84 -3.96 24.34
CA THR A 258 -5.79 -4.47 25.36
C THR A 258 -5.62 -3.84 26.72
N GLN A 259 -4.43 -3.30 27.04
CA GLN A 259 -4.10 -2.77 28.36
C GLN A 259 -2.97 -1.73 28.32
N GLY A 260 -2.90 -0.92 29.37
CA GLY A 260 -1.82 0.04 29.62
C GLY A 260 -1.85 1.32 28.78
N THR A 261 -1.18 2.35 29.27
CA THR A 261 -0.94 3.59 28.51
C THR A 261 0.37 3.45 27.73
N TRP A 262 0.32 3.72 26.43
CA TRP A 262 1.50 3.66 25.56
C TRP A 262 1.42 4.68 24.43
N VAL A 263 2.58 5.12 23.99
CA VAL A 263 2.79 5.97 22.82
C VAL A 263 3.85 5.28 21.97
N LEU A 264 3.51 4.99 20.72
CA LEU A 264 4.30 4.19 19.81
C LEU A 264 4.50 4.95 18.49
N PRO A 265 5.57 5.76 18.38
CA PRO A 265 6.01 6.30 17.09
C PRO A 265 6.45 5.18 16.18
N VAL A 266 6.00 5.20 14.92
CA VAL A 266 6.39 4.21 13.91
C VAL A 266 6.58 4.83 12.53
N GLN A 267 7.56 4.31 11.82
CA GLN A 267 7.62 4.40 10.37
C GLN A 267 6.81 3.24 9.79
N VAL A 268 5.83 3.55 8.96
CA VAL A 268 5.06 2.55 8.22
C VAL A 268 5.77 2.33 6.90
N GLN A 269 6.22 1.11 6.66
CA GLN A 269 6.95 0.71 5.47
C GLN A 269 6.20 -0.37 4.70
N THR A 270 6.44 -0.43 3.39
CA THR A 270 5.98 -1.51 2.52
C THR A 270 7.09 -1.89 1.54
N ARG A 271 6.88 -2.97 0.79
CA ARG A 271 7.77 -3.40 -0.29
C ARG A 271 6.94 -4.05 -1.39
N ALA A 272 7.41 -3.95 -2.63
CA ALA A 272 6.71 -4.51 -3.79
C ALA A 272 6.74 -6.04 -3.82
N GLY A 273 7.74 -6.67 -3.20
CA GLY A 273 7.84 -8.12 -3.10
C GLY A 273 8.87 -8.55 -2.05
N PRO A 274 9.01 -9.87 -1.80
CA PRO A 274 9.76 -10.40 -0.66
C PRO A 274 11.25 -10.03 -0.63
N THR A 275 11.85 -9.77 -1.79
CA THR A 275 13.26 -9.38 -1.94
C THR A 275 13.45 -7.89 -2.22
N SER A 276 12.35 -7.15 -2.39
CA SER A 276 12.41 -5.70 -2.63
C SER A 276 12.80 -4.96 -1.35
N PRO A 277 13.52 -3.82 -1.46
CA PRO A 277 13.83 -3.01 -0.30
C PRO A 277 12.57 -2.43 0.33
N TRP A 278 12.61 -2.25 1.65
CA TRP A 278 11.55 -1.53 2.37
C TRP A 278 11.53 -0.05 1.99
N GLN A 279 10.33 0.48 1.79
CA GLN A 279 10.07 1.88 1.49
C GLN A 279 9.12 2.46 2.54
N THR A 280 9.51 3.55 3.18
CA THR A 280 8.65 4.28 4.12
C THR A 280 7.54 5.00 3.36
N VAL A 281 6.30 4.62 3.64
CA VAL A 281 5.09 5.19 3.02
C VAL A 281 4.36 6.17 3.92
N ALA A 282 4.54 6.05 5.24
CA ALA A 282 4.01 7.00 6.20
C ALA A 282 4.85 7.02 7.49
N ARG A 283 4.71 8.08 8.26
CA ARG A 283 5.27 8.24 9.60
C ARG A 283 4.14 8.68 10.52
N SER A 284 3.89 7.93 11.59
CA SER A 284 2.76 8.21 12.48
C SER A 284 3.12 7.91 13.93
N VAL A 285 2.26 8.36 14.84
CA VAL A 285 2.35 8.03 16.27
C VAL A 285 1.03 7.40 16.69
N PHE A 286 1.05 6.10 16.96
CA PHE A 286 -0.10 5.42 17.56
C PHE A 286 -0.02 5.56 19.08
N TYR A 287 -1.16 5.60 19.75
CA TYR A 287 -1.20 5.65 21.20
C TYR A 287 -2.48 4.99 21.74
N ARG A 288 -2.40 4.58 23.01
CA ARG A 288 -3.53 4.34 23.90
C ARG A 288 -3.26 5.11 25.18
N VAL A 289 -4.17 5.99 25.58
CA VAL A 289 -4.07 6.71 26.86
C VAL A 289 -5.24 6.29 27.73
N ASP A 290 -4.94 5.59 28.82
CA ASP A 290 -5.95 5.17 29.77
C ASP A 290 -6.59 6.38 30.47
N ARG A 291 -7.91 6.31 30.68
CA ARG A 291 -8.72 7.38 31.28
C ARG A 291 -9.44 6.89 32.54
N GLY A 292 -8.89 5.87 33.21
CA GLY A 292 -9.47 5.27 34.40
C GLY A 292 -10.75 4.50 34.02
N ASP A 293 -11.89 4.89 34.61
CA ASP A 293 -13.17 4.24 34.34
C ASP A 293 -13.80 4.61 32.99
N LYS A 294 -13.19 5.54 32.24
CA LYS A 294 -13.65 5.95 30.91
C LYS A 294 -12.91 5.16 29.82
N PRO A 295 -13.52 4.99 28.63
CA PRO A 295 -12.82 4.42 27.48
C PRO A 295 -11.49 5.12 27.23
N ALA A 296 -10.44 4.34 27.00
CA ALA A 296 -9.12 4.87 26.69
C ALA A 296 -9.15 5.67 25.38
N ASP A 297 -8.40 6.78 25.32
CA ASP A 297 -8.21 7.50 24.06
C ASP A 297 -7.28 6.69 23.16
N LEU A 298 -7.70 6.44 21.93
CA LEU A 298 -6.91 5.74 20.92
C LEU A 298 -6.51 6.69 19.79
N ALA A 299 -5.34 6.46 19.22
CA ALA A 299 -4.94 7.17 18.00
C ALA A 299 -5.94 6.86 16.86
N PRO A 300 -6.42 7.89 16.12
CA PRO A 300 -7.23 7.68 14.93
C PRO A 300 -6.54 6.80 13.90
N ALA A 301 -7.33 6.05 13.12
CA ALA A 301 -6.80 5.27 12.00
C ALA A 301 -6.06 6.17 11.02
N LEU A 302 -4.85 5.75 10.64
CA LEU A 302 -4.00 6.40 9.66
C LEU A 302 -4.51 6.04 8.26
N PRO A 303 -4.99 7.00 7.46
CA PRO A 303 -5.34 6.77 6.06
C PRO A 303 -4.11 6.34 5.28
N LEU A 304 -4.25 5.25 4.53
CA LEU A 304 -3.18 4.63 3.76
C LEU A 304 -3.78 4.02 2.49
N ALA A 305 -3.94 4.83 1.44
CA ALA A 305 -4.53 4.42 0.17
C ALA A 305 -3.49 3.73 -0.73
N LEU A 306 -3.14 2.49 -0.41
CA LEU A 306 -2.09 1.74 -1.11
C LEU A 306 -2.51 0.29 -1.40
N GLY A 307 -2.08 -0.23 -2.54
CA GLY A 307 -2.19 -1.65 -2.89
C GLY A 307 -0.98 -2.42 -2.41
N VAL A 308 -1.03 -3.04 -1.23
CA VAL A 308 0.14 -3.65 -0.59
C VAL A 308 -0.17 -5.03 -0.01
N GLY A 309 0.81 -5.94 -0.07
CA GLY A 309 0.70 -7.29 0.48
C GLY A 309 1.36 -7.45 1.84
N GLU A 310 2.27 -6.55 2.19
CA GLU A 310 3.01 -6.56 3.44
C GLU A 310 3.12 -5.13 3.99
N LEU A 311 3.00 -5.02 5.31
CA LEU A 311 3.24 -3.80 6.04
C LEU A 311 4.27 -4.06 7.12
N ARG A 312 5.20 -3.13 7.28
CA ARG A 312 6.17 -3.14 8.36
C ARG A 312 6.02 -1.90 9.21
N LEU A 313 5.83 -2.10 10.51
CA LEU A 313 5.80 -1.03 11.51
C LEU A 313 7.15 -1.01 12.20
N LEU A 314 7.96 0.01 11.90
CA LEU A 314 9.30 0.16 12.44
C LEU A 314 9.33 1.31 13.46
N PRO A 315 9.38 1.01 14.77
CA PRO A 315 9.63 2.04 15.77
C PRO A 315 11.08 2.56 15.70
N PRO A 316 11.33 3.84 16.06
CA PRO A 316 12.69 4.35 16.23
C PRO A 316 13.49 3.54 17.27
N HIS A 317 14.81 3.48 17.09
CA HIS A 317 15.69 2.81 18.06
C HIS A 317 15.53 3.38 19.47
N GLY A 318 15.52 2.50 20.47
CA GLY A 318 15.36 2.88 21.88
C GLY A 318 13.93 3.22 22.31
N THR A 319 12.93 3.10 21.42
CA THR A 319 11.52 3.27 21.78
C THR A 319 11.09 2.19 22.78
N ALA A 320 10.48 2.60 23.89
CA ALA A 320 9.86 1.67 24.84
C ALA A 320 8.65 1.02 24.16
N LEU A 321 8.69 -0.31 24.02
CA LEU A 321 7.63 -1.05 23.33
C LEU A 321 6.55 -1.49 24.32
N PRO A 322 5.27 -1.48 23.91
CA PRO A 322 4.20 -2.10 24.69
C PRO A 322 4.47 -3.59 24.92
N ALA A 323 3.80 -4.19 25.91
CA ALA A 323 3.96 -5.60 26.21
C ALA A 323 3.74 -6.46 24.95
N ALA A 324 4.56 -7.51 24.79
CA ALA A 324 4.38 -8.47 23.72
C ALA A 324 2.94 -9.00 23.72
N ASP A 325 2.38 -9.25 22.53
CA ASP A 325 1.01 -9.73 22.31
C ASP A 325 -0.13 -8.80 22.78
N SER A 326 0.18 -7.62 23.34
CA SER A 326 -0.85 -6.66 23.75
C SER A 326 -1.42 -5.84 22.59
N LEU A 327 -0.72 -5.82 21.45
CA LEU A 327 -1.06 -4.99 20.29
C LEU A 327 -1.67 -5.80 19.15
N ARG A 328 -2.69 -5.22 18.52
CA ARG A 328 -3.30 -5.72 17.29
C ARG A 328 -3.24 -4.66 16.20
N LEU A 329 -2.87 -5.07 15.00
CA LEU A 329 -3.03 -4.28 13.80
C LEU A 329 -4.43 -4.49 13.25
N ASN A 330 -5.15 -3.39 13.07
CA ASN A 330 -6.41 -3.36 12.35
C ASN A 330 -6.18 -2.62 11.04
N TRP A 331 -6.63 -3.20 9.93
CA TRP A 331 -6.55 -2.54 8.64
C TRP A 331 -7.87 -2.67 7.91
N ALA A 332 -8.32 -1.55 7.35
CA ALA A 332 -9.50 -1.52 6.50
C ALA A 332 -9.05 -1.74 5.06
N VAL A 333 -9.68 -2.71 4.39
CA VAL A 333 -9.50 -2.95 2.96
C VAL A 333 -10.77 -2.66 2.20
N ARG A 334 -10.63 -2.19 0.97
CA ARG A 334 -11.74 -2.00 0.05
C ARG A 334 -12.29 -3.34 -0.45
N ALA A 335 -13.59 -3.55 -0.31
CA ALA A 335 -14.31 -4.66 -0.93
C ALA A 335 -14.37 -4.42 -2.45
N THR A 336 -13.43 -5.00 -3.17
CA THR A 336 -13.34 -4.81 -4.62
C THR A 336 -14.36 -5.69 -5.30
N ARG A 337 -15.22 -5.08 -6.12
CA ARG A 337 -16.16 -5.81 -6.96
C ARG A 337 -15.84 -5.61 -8.43
N VAL A 338 -16.08 -6.65 -9.21
CA VAL A 338 -15.97 -6.62 -10.67
C VAL A 338 -17.33 -6.96 -11.28
N VAL A 339 -17.58 -6.42 -12.46
CA VAL A 339 -18.76 -6.73 -13.27
C VAL A 339 -18.31 -7.29 -14.61
N TRP A 340 -19.07 -8.24 -15.12
CA TRP A 340 -18.83 -8.83 -16.42
C TRP A 340 -20.16 -9.16 -17.09
N ALA A 341 -20.17 -9.16 -18.42
CA ALA A 341 -21.32 -9.62 -19.20
C ALA A 341 -21.28 -11.15 -19.26
N ALA A 342 -22.41 -11.81 -19.02
CA ALA A 342 -22.53 -13.28 -19.02
C ALA A 342 -22.43 -13.91 -20.43
N GLN A 343 -21.43 -13.48 -21.21
CA GLN A 343 -21.15 -13.92 -22.57
C GLN A 343 -20.10 -15.04 -22.59
N GLY A 344 -20.30 -16.02 -23.47
CA GLY A 344 -19.50 -17.25 -23.51
C GLY A 344 -20.25 -18.44 -22.92
N GLU A 345 -19.59 -19.59 -22.89
CA GLU A 345 -20.21 -20.81 -22.38
C GLU A 345 -19.86 -21.07 -20.91
N PRO A 346 -20.85 -21.33 -20.03
CA PRO A 346 -20.57 -21.79 -18.67
C PRO A 346 -19.97 -23.21 -18.67
N PRO A 347 -19.23 -23.63 -17.62
CA PRO A 347 -18.95 -22.89 -16.40
C PRO A 347 -17.84 -21.84 -16.55
N PHE A 348 -18.00 -20.71 -15.85
CA PHE A 348 -17.00 -19.64 -15.81
C PHE A 348 -15.98 -19.88 -14.69
N SER A 349 -14.79 -19.31 -14.82
CA SER A 349 -13.75 -19.37 -13.78
C SER A 349 -12.92 -18.09 -13.72
N LEU A 350 -12.45 -17.74 -12.52
CA LEU A 350 -11.52 -16.65 -12.30
C LEU A 350 -10.12 -17.23 -12.08
N GLN A 351 -9.16 -16.82 -12.91
CA GLN A 351 -7.75 -17.13 -12.76
C GLN A 351 -6.98 -15.88 -12.31
N VAL A 352 -6.08 -16.03 -11.33
CA VAL A 352 -5.26 -14.94 -10.75
C VAL A 352 -3.80 -15.37 -10.63
N GLY A 353 -2.90 -14.40 -10.42
CA GLY A 353 -1.49 -14.66 -10.13
C GLY A 353 -0.58 -14.76 -11.36
N ALA A 354 -1.13 -14.68 -12.58
CA ALA A 354 -0.35 -14.65 -13.81
C ALA A 354 -0.83 -13.57 -14.77
N LYS A 355 0.10 -12.71 -15.19
CA LYS A 355 -0.14 -11.79 -16.31
C LYS A 355 -0.26 -12.60 -17.60
N ALA A 356 -1.34 -12.40 -18.35
CA ALA A 356 -1.48 -12.97 -19.69
C ALA A 356 -2.20 -11.98 -20.62
N PRO A 357 -2.16 -12.21 -21.94
CA PRO A 357 -2.91 -11.39 -22.89
C PRO A 357 -4.41 -11.41 -22.55
N GLY A 358 -5.03 -10.23 -22.46
CA GLY A 358 -6.44 -10.11 -22.08
C GLY A 358 -6.72 -10.16 -20.58
N ALA A 359 -5.69 -10.30 -19.74
CA ALA A 359 -5.81 -10.09 -18.30
C ALA A 359 -6.05 -8.61 -17.97
N GLY A 360 -6.69 -8.38 -16.83
CA GLY A 360 -6.93 -7.06 -16.30
C GLY A 360 -8.31 -6.49 -16.62
N PRO A 361 -8.72 -5.48 -15.82
CA PRO A 361 -10.02 -4.84 -15.99
C PRO A 361 -10.04 -3.97 -17.25
N ARG A 362 -11.18 -3.96 -17.93
CA ARG A 362 -11.52 -3.01 -19.00
C ARG A 362 -12.24 -1.78 -18.42
N PRO A 363 -12.23 -0.65 -19.14
CA PRO A 363 -13.09 0.48 -18.81
C PRO A 363 -14.56 0.04 -18.65
N LEU A 364 -15.25 0.58 -17.63
CA LEU A 364 -16.62 0.15 -17.31
C LEU A 364 -17.57 0.27 -18.52
N ALA A 365 -17.46 1.36 -19.29
CA ALA A 365 -18.29 1.61 -20.46
C ALA A 365 -18.07 0.60 -21.61
N GLU A 366 -16.91 -0.08 -21.67
CA GLU A 366 -16.65 -1.14 -22.66
C GLU A 366 -17.35 -2.45 -22.29
N VAL A 367 -17.57 -2.69 -21.00
CA VAL A 367 -18.20 -3.93 -20.49
C VAL A 367 -19.69 -3.72 -20.24
N VAL A 368 -20.09 -2.57 -19.70
CA VAL A 368 -21.47 -2.19 -19.39
C VAL A 368 -21.76 -0.83 -20.05
N PRO A 369 -22.26 -0.81 -21.30
CA PRO A 369 -22.44 0.42 -22.06
C PRO A 369 -23.38 1.46 -21.41
N ASP A 370 -24.38 1.00 -20.65
CA ASP A 370 -25.35 1.87 -19.96
C ASP A 370 -25.39 1.58 -18.46
N TRP A 371 -24.32 1.95 -17.76
CA TRP A 371 -24.18 1.71 -16.32
C TRP A 371 -25.37 2.22 -15.51
N THR A 372 -25.90 3.41 -15.83
CA THR A 372 -26.97 4.05 -15.07
C THR A 372 -28.25 3.19 -15.04
N ARG A 373 -28.61 2.55 -16.16
CA ARG A 373 -29.76 1.63 -16.22
C ARG A 373 -29.44 0.23 -15.72
N GLU A 374 -28.23 -0.27 -15.95
CA GLU A 374 -27.87 -1.66 -15.63
C GLU A 374 -27.50 -1.89 -14.15
N GLN A 375 -27.00 -0.87 -13.44
CA GLN A 375 -26.55 -1.01 -12.04
C GLN A 375 -27.63 -1.53 -11.07
N GLN A 376 -28.91 -1.32 -11.37
CA GLN A 376 -30.04 -1.74 -10.54
C GLN A 376 -30.50 -3.18 -10.82
N ARG A 377 -29.97 -3.82 -11.88
CA ARG A 377 -30.37 -5.18 -12.30
C ARG A 377 -29.20 -6.15 -12.40
N LEU A 378 -28.09 -5.82 -11.74
CA LEU A 378 -26.95 -6.72 -11.67
C LEU A 378 -27.36 -8.02 -10.98
N GLY A 379 -26.98 -9.13 -11.59
CA GLY A 379 -27.00 -10.42 -10.93
C GLY A 379 -25.76 -10.57 -10.05
N ALA A 380 -25.70 -11.69 -9.33
CA ALA A 380 -24.66 -11.98 -8.37
C ALA A 380 -23.96 -13.29 -8.72
N SER A 381 -22.66 -13.32 -8.44
CA SER A 381 -21.83 -14.50 -8.58
C SER A 381 -20.83 -14.59 -7.41
N ALA A 382 -20.47 -15.81 -7.06
CA ALA A 382 -19.53 -16.12 -5.99
C ALA A 382 -18.37 -16.97 -6.51
N LEU A 383 -17.22 -16.87 -5.85
CA LEU A 383 -16.07 -17.72 -6.14
C LEU A 383 -16.13 -19.00 -5.30
N GLY A 384 -15.87 -20.13 -5.95
CA GLY A 384 -15.51 -21.36 -5.26
C GLY A 384 -14.06 -21.34 -4.76
N SER A 385 -13.55 -22.50 -4.35
CA SER A 385 -12.18 -22.64 -3.87
C SER A 385 -11.14 -22.49 -4.99
N PHE A 386 -10.02 -21.85 -4.67
CA PHE A 386 -8.89 -21.75 -5.58
C PHE A 386 -8.07 -23.05 -5.63
N SER A 387 -7.64 -23.44 -6.83
CA SER A 387 -6.69 -24.54 -7.07
C SER A 387 -5.55 -24.07 -7.97
N PRO A 388 -4.33 -24.61 -7.79
CA PRO A 388 -3.20 -24.26 -8.65
C PRO A 388 -3.43 -24.76 -10.08
N VAL A 389 -3.12 -23.93 -11.07
CA VAL A 389 -3.15 -24.28 -12.48
C VAL A 389 -1.76 -24.77 -12.88
N ALA A 390 -1.67 -26.03 -13.32
CA ALA A 390 -0.43 -26.56 -13.85
C ALA A 390 -0.01 -25.75 -15.07
N THR A 391 1.10 -25.03 -14.97
CA THR A 391 1.71 -24.37 -16.12
C THR A 391 2.44 -25.46 -16.90
N ALA A 392 1.92 -25.87 -18.05
CA ALA A 392 2.65 -26.75 -18.95
C ALA A 392 4.01 -26.08 -19.26
N PRO A 393 5.15 -26.80 -19.20
CA PRO A 393 6.44 -26.21 -19.48
C PRO A 393 6.41 -25.63 -20.89
N GLN A 394 6.37 -24.30 -20.99
CA GLN A 394 6.53 -23.61 -22.26
C GLN A 394 7.94 -23.97 -22.76
N PRO A 395 8.10 -24.54 -23.96
CA PRO A 395 9.43 -24.72 -24.53
C PRO A 395 10.06 -23.33 -24.60
N SER A 396 11.18 -23.14 -23.90
CA SER A 396 11.93 -21.89 -23.94
C SER A 396 12.43 -21.69 -25.37
N VAL A 397 11.69 -20.93 -26.16
CA VAL A 397 12.16 -20.49 -27.47
C VAL A 397 13.30 -19.54 -27.19
N ALA A 398 14.54 -20.01 -27.40
CA ALA A 398 15.73 -19.18 -27.25
C ALA A 398 15.48 -17.84 -27.97
N PRO A 399 15.70 -16.70 -27.30
CA PRO A 399 15.30 -15.41 -27.85
C PRO A 399 15.97 -15.25 -29.21
N ARG A 400 15.22 -14.88 -30.26
CA ARG A 400 15.73 -14.74 -31.64
C ARG A 400 17.06 -13.96 -31.69
N ARG A 401 17.24 -12.99 -30.79
CA ARG A 401 18.51 -12.28 -30.58
C ARG A 401 19.67 -13.22 -30.23
N ALA A 402 19.54 -14.12 -29.26
CA ALA A 402 20.62 -15.04 -28.88
C ALA A 402 21.02 -15.98 -30.02
N ILE A 403 20.06 -16.48 -30.80
CA ILE A 403 20.35 -17.26 -32.01
C ILE A 403 21.11 -16.40 -33.02
N LEU A 404 20.68 -15.15 -33.22
CA LEU A 404 21.35 -14.21 -34.13
C LEU A 404 22.79 -13.92 -33.69
N TRP A 405 23.02 -13.65 -32.40
CA TRP A 405 24.36 -13.41 -31.84
C TRP A 405 25.25 -14.66 -31.90
N SER A 406 24.70 -15.86 -31.70
CA SER A 406 25.45 -17.12 -31.86
C SER A 406 25.87 -17.36 -33.31
N VAL A 407 24.97 -17.14 -34.28
CA VAL A 407 25.29 -17.28 -35.71
C VAL A 407 26.31 -16.22 -36.13
N LEU A 408 26.15 -14.98 -35.67
CA LEU A 408 27.10 -13.89 -35.93
C LEU A 408 28.48 -14.21 -35.35
N GLY A 409 28.54 -14.67 -34.09
CA GLY A 409 29.78 -15.07 -33.44
C GLY A 409 30.48 -16.21 -34.17
N LEU A 410 29.74 -17.22 -34.63
CA LEU A 410 30.29 -18.32 -35.41
C LEU A 410 30.87 -17.83 -36.75
N GLY A 411 30.20 -16.89 -37.41
CA GLY A 411 30.70 -16.26 -38.64
C GLY A 411 32.02 -15.51 -38.42
N VAL A 412 32.13 -14.74 -37.33
CA VAL A 412 33.36 -14.02 -36.97
C VAL A 412 34.52 -14.98 -36.69
N ILE A 413 34.27 -16.10 -36.00
CA ILE A 413 35.29 -17.11 -35.71
C ILE A 413 35.81 -17.77 -37.00
N LEU A 414 34.91 -18.12 -37.92
CA LEU A 414 35.30 -18.69 -39.22
C LEU A 414 36.14 -17.70 -40.04
N LEU A 415 35.77 -16.42 -40.03
CA LEU A 415 36.52 -15.37 -40.74
C LEU A 415 37.93 -15.20 -40.13
N ALA A 416 38.03 -15.15 -38.80
CA ALA A 416 39.30 -15.05 -38.10
C ALA A 416 40.21 -16.26 -38.38
N ALA A 417 39.65 -17.48 -38.44
CA ALA A 417 40.39 -18.69 -38.77
C ALA A 417 40.92 -18.67 -40.22
N ALA A 418 40.14 -18.15 -41.18
CA ALA A 418 40.57 -18.01 -42.57
C ALA A 418 41.72 -17.00 -42.72
N VAL A 419 41.60 -15.83 -42.07
CA VAL A 419 42.65 -14.80 -42.06
C VAL A 419 43.93 -15.33 -41.42
N TRP A 420 43.82 -16.01 -40.28
CA TRP A 420 44.98 -16.59 -39.59
C TRP A 420 45.68 -17.68 -40.41
N ARG A 421 44.90 -18.49 -41.13
CA ARG A 421 45.43 -19.51 -42.04
C ARG A 421 46.17 -18.88 -43.22
N LEU A 422 45.67 -17.78 -43.79
CA LEU A 422 46.36 -17.03 -44.84
C LEU A 422 47.65 -16.38 -44.33
N TRP A 423 47.62 -15.82 -43.12
CA TRP A 423 48.79 -15.18 -42.52
C TRP A 423 49.91 -16.20 -42.22
N ARG A 424 49.56 -17.43 -41.86
CA ARG A 424 50.50 -18.56 -41.72
C ARG A 424 51.04 -19.11 -43.05
N GLN A 425 50.42 -18.75 -44.18
CA GLN A 425 50.82 -19.20 -45.51
C GLN A 425 51.62 -18.14 -46.27
N ALA A 426 51.92 -16.99 -45.65
CA ALA A 426 52.89 -16.05 -46.18
C ALA A 426 54.29 -16.70 -46.13
N PRO A 427 54.97 -16.93 -47.27
CA PRO A 427 56.33 -17.43 -47.29
C PRO A 427 57.27 -16.36 -46.76
N ASP A 428 58.24 -16.76 -45.92
CA ASP A 428 59.42 -15.95 -45.64
C ASP A 428 60.16 -15.69 -46.96
N ALA A 429 59.94 -14.52 -47.53
CA ALA A 429 60.84 -13.96 -48.54
C ALA A 429 62.02 -13.34 -47.79
N SER A 430 63.06 -14.14 -47.55
CA SER A 430 64.40 -13.61 -47.27
C SER A 430 65.41 -14.24 -48.23
N THR A 431 65.86 -13.41 -49.18
CA THR A 431 67.24 -13.38 -49.70
C THR A 431 68.27 -13.33 -48.59
#